data_AF-A0A973RB89-F1
#
_entry.id   AF-A0A973RB89-F1
#
_cell.length_a   1.000
_cell.length_b   1.000
_cell.length_c   1.000
_cell.angle_alpha   90.00
_cell.angle_beta   90.00
_cell.angle_gamma   90.00
#
_symmetry.space_group_name_H-M   'P 1'
#
loop_
_entity.id
_entity.type
_entity.pdbx_description
1 polymer ?
#
loop_
_entity_poly.entity_id
_entity_poly.type
_entity_poly.pdbx_seq_one_letter_code
_entity_poly.pdbx_strand_id
1 'polypeptide(L)'
;MTASLRLRPPPRLLAVTAALFAGRGAFRAALWTSNLVLLGLWGADEFALYATANGVSGWLLALTSSGIEKAALALVPRRGGQGLRPLFMLLAATPFSIAVPVWLALALADPAGAPARYAAAAAYACGLGCCAVMAALNRLRGRSRVDVFAYLTLAVAQASGVGLVAWTGMGAHALLALHVGVLAALNVVLAAGLIRGRRPAPDPGSHRPAVRAAALLSVGEVTSVAATSVT
;
A
#
# COMPACT_ATOMS: atom_id res chain seq x y z
N MET A 1 -22.76 -40.28 5.52
CA MET A 1 -22.62 -39.63 4.20
C MET A 1 -22.54 -38.12 4.40
N THR A 2 -21.33 -37.56 4.33
CA THR A 2 -21.02 -36.14 4.51
C THR A 2 -21.18 -35.38 3.19
N ALA A 3 -22.31 -34.70 3.01
CA ALA A 3 -22.53 -33.83 1.86
C ALA A 3 -21.62 -32.60 1.96
N SER A 4 -20.51 -32.64 1.23
CA SER A 4 -19.63 -31.48 1.02
C SER A 4 -20.32 -30.48 0.10
N LEU A 5 -21.08 -29.55 0.70
CA LEU A 5 -21.60 -28.38 0.00
C LEU A 5 -20.41 -27.51 -0.44
N ARG A 6 -19.92 -27.75 -1.66
CA ARG A 6 -19.04 -26.84 -2.40
C ARG A 6 -19.86 -25.60 -2.74
N LEU A 7 -20.01 -24.70 -1.76
CA LEU A 7 -20.55 -23.35 -1.96
C LEU A 7 -19.60 -22.62 -2.92
N ARG A 8 -19.92 -22.67 -4.22
CA ARG A 8 -19.27 -21.80 -5.20
C ARG A 8 -19.47 -20.35 -4.72
N PRO A 9 -18.39 -19.56 -4.58
CA PRO A 9 -18.55 -18.17 -4.18
C PRO A 9 -19.40 -17.44 -5.23
N PRO A 10 -20.30 -16.53 -4.83
CA PRO A 10 -21.14 -15.80 -5.76
C PRO A 10 -20.27 -15.02 -6.77
N PRO A 11 -20.68 -14.87 -8.04
CA PRO A 11 -19.85 -14.33 -9.13
C PRO A 11 -19.32 -12.91 -8.84
N ARG A 12 -20.05 -12.13 -8.05
CA ARG A 12 -19.61 -10.80 -7.59
C ARG A 12 -18.38 -10.84 -6.67
N LEU A 13 -18.22 -11.92 -5.91
CA LEU A 13 -17.10 -12.09 -4.98
C LEU A 13 -15.83 -12.44 -5.75
N LEU A 14 -15.94 -13.30 -6.78
CA LEU A 14 -14.86 -13.62 -7.72
C LEU A 14 -14.40 -12.39 -8.51
N ALA A 15 -15.33 -11.59 -9.04
CA ALA A 15 -14.99 -10.36 -9.75
C ALA A 15 -14.29 -9.33 -8.85
N VAL A 16 -14.73 -9.20 -7.59
CA VAL A 16 -14.08 -8.31 -6.62
C VAL A 16 -12.69 -8.81 -6.25
N THR A 17 -12.51 -10.11 -6.00
CA THR A 17 -11.17 -10.67 -5.72
C THR A 17 -10.26 -10.48 -6.93
N ALA A 18 -10.71 -10.80 -8.14
CA ALA A 18 -9.92 -10.63 -9.36
C ALA A 18 -9.51 -9.16 -9.58
N ALA A 19 -10.40 -8.19 -9.32
CA ALA A 19 -10.06 -6.77 -9.42
C ALA A 19 -9.02 -6.34 -8.37
N LEU A 20 -9.07 -6.90 -7.16
CA LEU A 20 -8.06 -6.64 -6.12
C LEU A 20 -6.70 -7.26 -6.48
N PHE A 21 -6.71 -8.47 -7.02
CA PHE A 21 -5.53 -9.12 -7.61
C PHE A 21 -4.95 -8.26 -8.73
N ALA A 22 -5.80 -7.74 -9.63
CA ALA A 22 -5.36 -6.90 -10.73
C ALA A 22 -4.71 -5.60 -10.24
N GLY A 23 -5.29 -4.91 -9.26
CA GLY A 23 -4.72 -3.66 -8.74
C GLY A 23 -3.36 -3.85 -8.04
N ARG A 24 -3.31 -4.71 -7.01
CA ARG A 24 -2.05 -4.97 -6.28
C ARG A 24 -1.02 -5.68 -7.14
N GLY A 25 -1.46 -6.60 -8.01
CA GLY A 25 -0.61 -7.28 -8.98
C GLY A 25 -0.01 -6.32 -10.01
N ALA A 26 -0.81 -5.40 -10.55
CA ALA A 26 -0.32 -4.37 -11.47
C ALA A 26 0.73 -3.47 -10.81
N PHE A 27 0.52 -3.04 -9.56
CA PHE A 27 1.52 -2.25 -8.85
C PHE A 27 2.82 -3.03 -8.62
N ARG A 28 2.73 -4.31 -8.24
CA ARG A 28 3.92 -5.17 -8.09
C ARG A 28 4.64 -5.38 -9.41
N ALA A 29 3.92 -5.68 -10.48
CA ALA A 29 4.50 -5.82 -11.82
C ALA A 29 5.17 -4.51 -12.26
N ALA A 30 4.55 -3.36 -11.98
CA ALA A 30 5.13 -2.05 -12.24
C ALA A 30 6.45 -1.86 -11.46
N LEU A 31 6.51 -2.22 -10.17
CA LEU A 31 7.76 -2.13 -9.39
C LEU A 31 8.87 -3.00 -9.98
N TRP A 32 8.58 -4.26 -10.31
CA TRP A 32 9.58 -5.18 -10.87
C TRP A 32 10.12 -4.71 -12.22
N THR A 33 9.21 -4.37 -13.14
CA THR A 33 9.59 -3.85 -14.46
C THR A 33 10.32 -2.53 -14.36
N SER A 34 9.90 -1.64 -13.45
CA SER A 34 10.57 -0.37 -13.20
C SER A 34 11.99 -0.55 -12.73
N ASN A 35 12.27 -1.49 -11.83
CA ASN A 35 13.62 -1.71 -11.34
C ASN A 35 14.58 -2.11 -12.48
N LEU A 36 14.13 -2.96 -13.41
CA LEU A 36 14.92 -3.35 -14.58
C LEU A 36 15.17 -2.16 -15.52
N VAL A 37 14.13 -1.36 -15.79
CA VAL A 37 14.24 -0.19 -16.66
C VAL A 37 15.12 0.88 -16.03
N LEU A 38 14.95 1.16 -14.74
CA LEU A 38 15.75 2.14 -14.00
C LEU A 38 17.23 1.75 -13.95
N LEU A 39 17.55 0.46 -13.80
CA LEU A 39 18.94 0.00 -13.91
C LEU A 39 19.54 0.32 -15.29
N GLY A 40 18.76 0.15 -16.37
CA GLY A 40 19.19 0.50 -17.72
C GLY A 40 19.33 2.01 -17.96
N LEU A 41 18.46 2.83 -17.36
CA LEU A 41 18.47 4.29 -17.53
C LEU A 41 19.54 5.00 -16.69
N TRP A 42 19.74 4.56 -15.45
CA TRP A 42 20.65 5.18 -14.49
C TRP A 42 22.07 4.59 -14.50
N GLY A 43 22.23 3.38 -15.03
CA GLY A 43 23.45 2.61 -14.83
C GLY A 43 23.59 2.08 -13.40
N ALA A 44 24.71 1.41 -13.12
CA ALA A 44 24.91 0.68 -11.87
C ALA A 44 25.00 1.60 -10.64
N ASP A 45 25.68 2.74 -10.75
CA ASP A 45 25.99 3.59 -9.59
C ASP A 45 24.74 4.25 -9.00
N GLU A 46 23.97 4.95 -9.83
CA GLU A 46 22.77 5.65 -9.37
C GLU A 46 21.63 4.66 -9.04
N PHE A 47 21.55 3.52 -9.75
CA PHE A 47 20.63 2.45 -9.36
C PHE A 47 21.01 1.82 -8.02
N ALA A 48 22.30 1.62 -7.72
CA ALA A 48 22.73 1.08 -6.44
C ALA A 48 22.28 1.99 -5.29
N LEU A 49 22.37 3.31 -5.45
CA LEU A 49 21.88 4.27 -4.47
C LEU A 49 20.37 4.14 -4.20
N TYR A 50 19.57 4.02 -5.27
CA TYR A 50 18.14 3.76 -5.17
C TYR A 50 17.84 2.42 -4.48
N ALA A 51 18.51 1.35 -4.91
CA ALA A 51 18.31 -0.01 -4.44
C ALA A 51 18.71 -0.15 -2.96
N THR A 52 19.85 0.41 -2.55
CA THR A 52 20.29 0.41 -1.14
C THR A 52 19.31 1.19 -0.27
N ALA A 53 18.85 2.37 -0.71
CA ALA A 53 17.89 3.16 0.07
C ALA A 53 16.56 2.42 0.29
N ASN A 54 16.01 1.81 -0.76
CA ASN A 54 14.80 1.00 -0.66
C ASN A 54 15.03 -0.29 0.14
N GLY A 55 16.17 -0.95 -0.05
CA GLY A 55 16.53 -2.19 0.66
C GLY A 55 16.62 -1.98 2.16
N VAL A 56 17.34 -0.94 2.60
CA VAL A 56 17.47 -0.57 4.02
C VAL A 56 16.13 -0.16 4.63
N SER A 57 15.21 0.40 3.84
CA SER A 57 13.89 0.83 4.31
C SER A 57 12.82 -0.27 4.20
N GLY A 58 13.12 -1.40 3.56
CA GLY A 58 12.13 -2.43 3.23
C GLY A 58 11.42 -3.03 4.45
N TRP A 59 12.12 -3.16 5.58
CA TRP A 59 11.55 -3.68 6.83
C TRP A 59 10.45 -2.76 7.40
N LEU A 60 10.50 -1.46 7.14
CA LEU A 60 9.48 -0.51 7.59
C LEU A 60 8.12 -0.81 6.97
N LEU A 61 8.08 -1.30 5.72
CA LEU A 61 6.83 -1.71 5.09
C LEU A 61 6.18 -2.88 5.85
N ALA A 62 6.97 -3.84 6.33
CA ALA A 62 6.46 -4.94 7.12
C ALA A 62 5.86 -4.46 8.44
N LEU A 63 6.52 -3.52 9.13
CA LEU A 63 6.02 -2.95 10.39
C LEU A 63 4.78 -2.08 10.21
N THR A 64 4.78 -1.21 9.21
CA THR A 64 3.72 -0.21 8.99
C THR A 64 2.50 -0.79 8.27
N SER A 65 2.65 -1.89 7.52
CA SER A 65 1.57 -2.54 6.79
C SER A 65 1.12 -3.84 7.45
N SER A 66 1.99 -4.85 7.53
CA SER A 66 1.58 -6.26 7.75
C SER A 66 0.85 -6.46 9.07
N GLY A 67 1.39 -5.94 10.17
CA GLY A 67 0.75 -6.07 11.49
C GLY A 67 -0.56 -5.27 11.58
N ILE A 68 -0.50 -4.00 11.17
CA ILE A 68 -1.60 -3.04 11.36
C ILE A 68 -2.78 -3.36 10.45
N GLU A 69 -2.53 -3.64 9.17
CA GLU A 69 -3.58 -3.99 8.21
C GLU A 69 -4.30 -5.27 8.62
N LYS A 70 -3.54 -6.31 8.98
CA LYS A 70 -4.13 -7.60 9.38
C LYS A 70 -4.93 -7.49 10.66
N ALA A 71 -4.39 -6.79 11.66
CA ALA A 71 -5.09 -6.52 12.91
C ALA A 71 -6.39 -5.72 12.66
N ALA A 72 -6.36 -4.71 11.79
CA ALA A 72 -7.53 -3.93 11.43
C ALA A 72 -8.62 -4.81 10.78
N LEU A 73 -8.23 -5.66 9.82
CA LEU A 73 -9.16 -6.57 9.14
C LEU A 73 -9.73 -7.65 10.07
N ALA A 74 -8.98 -8.06 11.09
CA ALA A 74 -9.44 -9.04 12.06
C ALA A 74 -10.32 -8.46 13.17
N LEU A 75 -10.00 -7.26 13.67
CA LEU A 75 -10.61 -6.68 14.87
C LEU A 75 -11.77 -5.73 14.58
N VAL A 76 -11.68 -4.90 13.54
CA VAL A 76 -12.72 -3.90 13.22
C VAL A 76 -14.09 -4.52 12.88
N PRO A 77 -14.17 -5.68 12.18
CA PRO A 77 -15.46 -6.32 11.90
C PRO A 77 -16.12 -6.99 13.11
N ARG A 78 -15.41 -7.18 14.23
CA ARG A 78 -15.97 -7.81 15.44
C ARG A 78 -16.94 -6.86 16.15
N ARG A 79 -17.83 -7.41 16.97
CA ARG A 79 -18.80 -6.64 17.76
C ARG A 79 -18.05 -5.60 18.63
N GLY A 80 -18.44 -4.33 18.54
CA GLY A 80 -17.75 -3.22 19.22
C GLY A 80 -16.45 -2.72 18.56
N GLY A 81 -15.92 -3.44 17.56
CA GLY A 81 -14.64 -3.12 16.91
C GLY A 81 -14.63 -1.89 16.01
N GLN A 82 -15.80 -1.34 15.67
CA GLN A 82 -15.91 -0.12 14.85
C GLN A 82 -15.26 1.10 15.53
N GLY A 83 -15.27 1.13 16.87
CA GLY A 83 -14.60 2.17 17.66
C GLY A 83 -13.06 2.15 17.54
N LEU A 84 -12.47 1.04 17.10
CA LEU A 84 -11.01 0.92 16.92
C LEU A 84 -10.52 1.53 15.60
N ARG A 85 -11.42 1.95 14.72
CA ARG A 85 -11.04 2.45 13.40
C ARG A 85 -10.18 3.74 13.45
N PRO A 86 -10.48 4.75 14.27
CA PRO A 86 -9.59 5.90 14.47
C PRO A 86 -8.20 5.49 14.99
N LEU A 87 -8.13 4.48 15.85
CA LEU A 87 -6.85 3.94 16.34
C LEU A 87 -6.02 3.35 15.20
N PHE A 88 -6.60 2.51 14.33
CA PHE A 88 -5.88 1.97 13.18
C PHE A 88 -5.49 3.05 12.15
N MET A 89 -6.32 4.08 11.98
CA MET A 89 -5.96 5.24 11.17
C MET A 89 -4.76 6.00 11.75
N LEU A 90 -4.74 6.18 13.07
CA LEU A 90 -3.63 6.83 13.76
C LEU A 90 -2.36 6.00 13.67
N LEU A 91 -2.42 4.70 14.01
CA LEU A 91 -1.28 3.78 13.93
C LEU A 91 -0.66 3.73 12.53
N ALA A 92 -1.49 3.81 11.48
CA ALA A 92 -1.03 3.87 10.10
C ALA A 92 -0.45 5.24 9.71
N ALA A 93 -1.07 6.33 10.14
CA ALA A 93 -0.67 7.69 9.76
C ALA A 93 0.59 8.16 10.51
N THR A 94 0.73 7.84 11.79
CA THR A 94 1.85 8.27 12.65
C THR A 94 3.24 8.05 12.04
N PRO A 95 3.63 6.84 11.58
CA PRO A 95 4.97 6.64 11.04
C PRO A 95 5.21 7.47 9.77
N PHE A 96 4.20 7.64 8.93
CA PHE A 96 4.30 8.47 7.73
C PHE A 96 4.37 9.97 8.05
N SER A 97 3.55 10.44 8.98
CA SER A 97 3.53 11.83 9.45
C SER A 97 4.83 12.24 10.17
N ILE A 98 5.59 11.29 10.71
CA ILE A 98 6.92 11.53 11.27
C ILE A 98 8.00 11.45 10.17
N ALA A 99 7.92 10.47 9.28
CA ALA A 99 8.94 10.26 8.25
C ALA A 99 9.03 11.42 7.24
N VAL A 100 7.89 12.00 6.85
CA VAL A 100 7.85 13.13 5.90
C VAL A 100 8.60 14.37 6.41
N PRO A 101 8.32 14.94 7.59
CA PRO A 101 9.05 16.11 8.08
C PRO A 101 10.52 15.82 8.35
N VAL A 102 10.87 14.61 8.80
CA VAL A 102 12.28 14.20 8.96
C VAL A 102 12.99 14.21 7.61
N TRP A 103 12.38 13.62 6.58
CA TRP A 103 12.92 13.66 5.22
C TRP A 103 13.06 15.10 4.70
N LEU A 104 12.02 15.93 4.84
CA LEU A 104 12.06 17.32 4.39
C LEU A 104 13.17 18.11 5.09
N ALA A 105 13.34 17.95 6.41
CA ALA A 105 14.41 18.60 7.16
C ALA A 105 15.79 18.20 6.65
N LEU A 106 16.01 16.90 6.39
CA LEU A 106 17.27 16.39 5.84
C LEU A 106 17.50 16.83 4.40
N ALA A 107 16.46 16.85 3.57
CA ALA A 107 16.54 17.28 2.18
C ALA A 107 16.79 18.80 2.06
N LEU A 108 16.27 19.61 2.98
CA LEU A 108 16.55 21.04 3.04
C LEU A 108 18.00 21.33 3.48
N ALA A 109 18.56 20.48 4.35
CA ALA A 109 19.94 20.61 4.80
C ALA A 109 20.95 20.15 3.72
N ASP A 110 20.71 19.00 3.10
CA ASP A 110 21.54 18.45 2.03
C ASP A 110 20.70 17.59 1.07
N PRO A 111 20.22 18.16 -0.06
CA PRO A 111 19.38 17.46 -1.02
C PRO A 111 20.06 16.25 -1.68
N ALA A 112 21.39 16.29 -1.86
CA ALA A 112 22.16 15.22 -2.50
C ALA A 112 22.66 14.17 -1.49
N GLY A 113 22.58 14.50 -0.20
CA GLY A 113 23.04 13.69 0.91
C GLY A 113 22.44 12.29 0.93
N ALA A 114 23.26 11.32 1.34
CA ALA A 114 22.78 9.98 1.63
C ALA A 114 21.65 9.96 2.69
N PRO A 115 21.71 10.75 3.80
CA PRO A 115 20.64 10.78 4.80
C PRO A 115 19.28 11.19 4.23
N ALA A 116 19.23 12.19 3.34
CA ALA A 116 18.00 12.64 2.72
C ALA A 116 17.38 11.55 1.82
N ARG A 117 18.21 10.79 1.10
CA ARG A 117 17.76 9.65 0.28
C ARG A 117 17.23 8.49 1.12
N TYR A 118 17.92 8.12 2.19
CA TYR A 118 17.43 7.08 3.11
C TYR A 118 16.11 7.50 3.78
N ALA A 119 16.01 8.76 4.20
CA ALA A 119 14.77 9.29 4.78
C ALA A 119 13.62 9.33 3.77
N ALA A 120 13.89 9.66 2.50
CA ALA A 120 12.90 9.61 1.42
C ALA A 120 12.37 8.18 1.20
N ALA A 121 13.27 7.18 1.16
CA ALA A 121 12.90 5.78 1.04
C ALA A 121 12.11 5.27 2.26
N ALA A 122 12.47 5.71 3.47
CA ALA A 122 11.72 5.42 4.69
C ALA A 122 10.32 6.04 4.65
N ALA A 123 10.20 7.30 4.23
CA ALA A 123 8.90 7.97 4.05
C ALA A 123 8.05 7.27 2.99
N TYR A 124 8.65 6.82 1.88
CA TYR A 124 7.98 6.03 0.86
C TYR A 124 7.45 4.70 1.43
N ALA A 125 8.27 3.94 2.16
CA ALA A 125 7.87 2.68 2.79
C ALA A 125 6.73 2.87 3.80
N CYS A 126 6.83 3.88 4.69
CA CYS A 126 5.78 4.24 5.64
C CYS A 126 4.49 4.68 4.93
N GLY A 127 4.61 5.43 3.83
CA GLY A 127 3.48 5.90 3.05
C GLY A 127 2.72 4.74 2.39
N LEU A 128 3.44 3.75 1.86
CA LEU A 128 2.85 2.51 1.33
C LEU A 128 2.09 1.73 2.41
N GLY A 129 2.67 1.59 3.60
CA GLY A 129 2.01 0.93 4.73
C GLY A 129 0.74 1.67 5.17
N CYS A 130 0.81 3.00 5.28
CA CYS A 130 -0.35 3.84 5.54
C CYS A 130 -1.44 3.63 4.48
N CYS A 131 -1.08 3.65 3.20
CA CYS A 131 -2.00 3.45 2.09
C CYS A 131 -2.69 2.08 2.18
N ALA A 132 -1.94 1.01 2.47
CA ALA A 132 -2.48 -0.33 2.62
C ALA A 132 -3.54 -0.41 3.74
N VAL A 133 -3.24 0.16 4.91
CA VAL A 133 -4.20 0.19 6.04
C VAL A 133 -5.43 1.04 5.71
N MET A 134 -5.25 2.24 5.15
CA MET A 134 -6.37 3.12 4.81
C MET A 134 -7.27 2.52 3.72
N ALA A 135 -6.68 1.84 2.74
CA ALA A 135 -7.40 1.10 1.71
C ALA A 135 -8.18 -0.09 2.31
N ALA A 136 -7.57 -0.85 3.22
CA ALA A 136 -8.22 -1.94 3.96
C ALA A 136 -9.40 -1.44 4.80
N LEU A 137 -9.26 -0.32 5.51
CA LEU A 137 -10.35 0.30 6.27
C LEU A 137 -11.49 0.77 5.35
N ASN A 138 -11.19 1.33 4.18
CA ASN A 138 -12.21 1.69 3.19
C ASN A 138 -12.92 0.44 2.63
N ARG A 139 -12.19 -0.66 2.44
CA ARG A 139 -12.73 -1.96 2.02
C ARG A 139 -13.70 -2.54 3.05
N LEU A 140 -13.38 -2.44 4.35
CA LEU A 140 -14.29 -2.84 5.43
C LEU A 140 -15.62 -2.06 5.41
N ARG A 141 -15.61 -0.84 4.87
CA ARG A 141 -16.83 -0.05 4.65
C ARG A 141 -17.57 -0.43 3.37
N GLY A 142 -17.18 -1.49 2.68
CA GLY A 142 -17.77 -1.90 1.40
C GLY A 142 -17.32 -1.08 0.20
N ARG A 143 -16.27 -0.24 0.33
CA ARG A 143 -15.70 0.54 -0.78
C ARG A 143 -14.49 -0.19 -1.39
N SER A 144 -14.67 -1.44 -1.84
CA SER A 144 -13.56 -2.24 -2.40
C SER A 144 -12.93 -1.64 -3.66
N ARG A 145 -13.67 -0.81 -4.40
CA ARG A 145 -13.13 -0.08 -5.57
C ARG A 145 -12.00 0.88 -5.18
N VAL A 146 -12.05 1.47 -3.98
CA VAL A 146 -11.04 2.42 -3.49
C VAL A 146 -9.66 1.74 -3.36
N ASP A 147 -9.64 0.47 -2.96
CA ASP A 147 -8.42 -0.33 -2.87
C ASP A 147 -7.81 -0.56 -4.27
N VAL A 148 -8.64 -0.96 -5.24
CA VAL A 148 -8.21 -1.11 -6.64
C VAL A 148 -7.67 0.21 -7.20
N PHE A 149 -8.39 1.31 -7.01
CA PHE A 149 -7.95 2.62 -7.48
C PHE A 149 -6.66 3.07 -6.81
N ALA A 150 -6.49 2.86 -5.50
CA ALA A 150 -5.26 3.22 -4.80
C ALA A 150 -4.04 2.53 -5.42
N TYR A 151 -4.09 1.22 -5.60
CA TYR A 151 -2.97 0.47 -6.18
C TYR A 151 -2.79 0.71 -7.67
N LEU A 152 -3.86 0.97 -8.42
CA LEU A 152 -3.74 1.38 -9.83
C LEU A 152 -3.08 2.76 -9.94
N THR A 153 -3.44 3.71 -9.08
CA THR A 153 -2.78 5.02 -9.01
C THR A 153 -1.31 4.87 -8.70
N LEU A 154 -0.94 3.98 -7.76
CA LEU A 154 0.47 3.71 -7.48
C LEU A 154 1.20 3.05 -8.65
N ALA A 155 0.55 2.12 -9.39
CA ALA A 155 1.12 1.52 -10.60
C ALA A 155 1.35 2.56 -11.70
N VAL A 156 0.38 3.45 -11.92
CA VAL A 156 0.48 4.55 -12.88
C VAL A 156 1.55 5.55 -12.45
N ALA A 157 1.60 5.91 -11.17
CA ALA A 157 2.62 6.81 -10.63
C ALA A 157 4.03 6.23 -10.81
N GLN A 158 4.20 4.93 -10.56
CA GLN A 158 5.45 4.23 -10.77
C GLN A 158 5.87 4.26 -12.24
N ALA A 159 4.98 3.87 -13.16
CA ALA A 159 5.26 3.88 -14.60
C ALA A 159 5.56 5.30 -15.11
N SER A 160 4.78 6.30 -14.66
CA SER A 160 4.96 7.71 -15.02
C SER A 160 6.26 8.26 -14.46
N GLY A 161 6.65 7.85 -13.25
CA GLY A 161 7.91 8.22 -12.62
C GLY A 161 9.10 7.69 -13.40
N VAL A 162 9.07 6.44 -13.85
CA VAL A 162 10.10 5.89 -14.75
C VAL A 162 10.14 6.63 -16.09
N GLY A 163 8.97 6.93 -16.67
CA GLY A 163 8.90 7.75 -17.89
C GLY A 163 9.49 9.15 -17.69
N LEU A 164 9.28 9.76 -16.51
CA LEU A 164 9.85 11.04 -16.15
C LEU A 164 11.37 10.95 -15.98
N VAL A 165 11.90 9.86 -15.41
CA VAL A 165 13.34 9.58 -15.38
C VAL A 165 13.91 9.52 -16.79
N ALA A 166 13.27 8.76 -17.68
CA ALA A 166 13.71 8.65 -19.06
C ALA A 166 13.70 10.01 -19.79
N TRP A 167 12.74 10.88 -19.48
CA TRP A 167 12.59 12.18 -20.15
C TRP A 167 13.48 13.28 -19.58
N THR A 168 13.69 13.30 -18.26
CA THR A 168 14.35 14.42 -17.55
C THR A 168 15.73 14.08 -17.01
N GLY A 169 16.10 12.80 -16.96
CA GLY A 169 17.33 12.34 -16.31
C GLY A 169 17.30 12.49 -14.79
N MET A 170 16.12 12.59 -14.16
CA MET A 170 16.01 12.75 -12.71
C MET A 170 16.70 11.59 -11.96
N GLY A 171 17.43 11.91 -10.89
CA GLY A 171 18.09 10.91 -10.04
C GLY A 171 17.16 10.19 -9.06
N ALA A 172 17.72 9.26 -8.30
CA ALA A 172 17.02 8.40 -7.36
C ALA A 172 16.25 9.19 -6.28
N HIS A 173 16.85 10.26 -5.76
CA HIS A 173 16.22 11.10 -4.73
C HIS A 173 14.93 11.75 -5.25
N ALA A 174 14.98 12.33 -6.45
CA ALA A 174 13.83 12.99 -7.06
C ALA A 174 12.71 11.99 -7.35
N LEU A 175 13.05 10.76 -7.79
CA LEU A 175 12.04 9.72 -8.01
C LEU A 175 11.36 9.33 -6.70
N LEU A 176 12.13 9.15 -5.61
CA LEU A 176 11.57 8.87 -4.30
C LEU A 176 10.68 10.03 -3.80
N ALA A 177 11.11 11.27 -3.98
CA ALA A 177 10.34 12.46 -3.62
C ALA A 177 8.97 12.50 -4.34
N LEU A 178 8.95 12.20 -5.64
CA LEU A 178 7.71 12.08 -6.42
C LEU A 178 6.76 11.04 -5.81
N HIS A 179 7.27 9.86 -5.49
CA HIS A 179 6.48 8.78 -4.91
C HIS A 179 5.96 9.12 -3.51
N VAL A 180 6.77 9.77 -2.67
CA VAL A 180 6.33 10.29 -1.36
C VAL A 180 5.20 11.30 -1.53
N GLY A 181 5.30 12.22 -2.49
CA GLY A 181 4.25 13.18 -2.81
C GLY A 181 2.94 12.53 -3.25
N VAL A 182 3.01 11.55 -4.16
CA VAL A 182 1.84 10.76 -4.60
C VAL A 182 1.19 10.05 -3.43
N LEU A 183 1.98 9.41 -2.55
CA LEU A 183 1.46 8.73 -1.37
C LEU A 183 0.85 9.70 -0.36
N ALA A 184 1.42 10.88 -0.18
CA ALA A 184 0.84 11.91 0.68
C ALA A 184 -0.55 12.30 0.19
N ALA A 185 -0.68 12.63 -1.10
CA ALA A 185 -1.96 12.96 -1.71
C ALA A 185 -2.97 11.80 -1.60
N LEU A 186 -2.53 10.58 -1.93
CA LEU A 186 -3.38 9.39 -1.87
C LEU A 186 -3.85 9.08 -0.45
N ASN A 187 -2.96 9.13 0.54
CA ASN A 187 -3.30 8.90 1.95
C ASN A 187 -4.29 9.94 2.48
N VAL A 188 -4.14 11.21 2.09
CA VAL A 188 -5.11 12.27 2.41
C VAL A 188 -6.48 11.97 1.80
N VAL A 189 -6.54 11.59 0.52
CA VAL A 189 -7.80 11.22 -0.16
C VAL A 189 -8.46 10.02 0.52
N LEU A 190 -7.70 8.98 0.85
CA LEU A 190 -8.18 7.79 1.54
C LEU A 190 -8.70 8.12 2.93
N ALA A 191 -7.96 8.92 3.71
CA ALA A 191 -8.35 9.35 5.05
C ALA A 191 -9.59 10.26 5.03
N ALA A 192 -9.67 11.21 4.11
CA ALA A 192 -10.85 12.05 3.91
C ALA A 192 -12.09 11.20 3.59
N GLY A 193 -11.94 10.17 2.74
CA GLY A 193 -13.00 9.20 2.48
C GLY A 193 -13.46 8.45 3.74
N LEU A 194 -12.53 8.16 4.66
CA LEU A 194 -12.81 7.51 5.93
C LEU A 194 -13.56 8.43 6.91
N ILE A 195 -13.20 9.71 6.97
CA ILE A 195 -13.80 10.70 7.89
C ILE A 195 -15.20 11.12 7.42
N ARG A 196 -15.37 11.42 6.12
CA ARG A 196 -16.60 12.02 5.56
C ARG A 196 -17.82 11.13 5.50
N GLY A 197 -17.70 9.83 5.79
CA GLY A 197 -18.86 8.95 5.71
C GLY A 197 -19.18 8.32 7.06
N ARG A 198 -20.38 8.55 7.56
CA ARG A 198 -21.03 7.65 8.52
C ARG A 198 -21.71 6.54 7.72
N ARG A 199 -21.49 5.27 8.08
CA ARG A 199 -22.37 4.17 7.66
C ARG A 199 -23.07 3.63 8.91
N PRO A 200 -24.31 3.15 8.78
CA PRO A 200 -25.02 2.51 9.89
C PRO A 200 -24.20 1.33 10.42
N ALA A 201 -24.33 1.06 11.72
CA ALA A 201 -23.71 -0.10 12.33
C ALA A 201 -24.15 -1.38 11.60
N PRO A 202 -23.23 -2.34 11.34
CA PRO A 202 -23.61 -3.62 10.77
C PRO A 202 -24.54 -4.40 11.71
N ASP A 203 -25.45 -5.15 11.10
CA ASP A 203 -26.44 -6.00 11.79
C ASP A 203 -25.74 -7.03 12.71
N PRO A 204 -26.11 -7.18 14.00
CA PRO A 204 -25.32 -7.89 15.02
C PRO A 204 -25.11 -9.41 14.82
N GLY A 205 -25.63 -10.02 13.75
CA GLY A 205 -25.56 -11.47 13.48
C GLY A 205 -24.82 -11.88 12.21
N SER A 206 -24.24 -10.95 11.45
CA SER A 206 -23.63 -11.25 10.15
C SER A 206 -22.16 -11.66 10.28
N HIS A 207 -21.84 -12.95 10.14
CA HIS A 207 -20.45 -13.45 10.03
C HIS A 207 -19.81 -13.22 8.65
N ARG A 208 -20.61 -12.82 7.65
CA ARG A 208 -20.17 -12.56 6.27
C ARG A 208 -19.03 -11.53 6.13
N PRO A 209 -18.95 -10.44 6.92
CA PRO A 209 -17.86 -9.47 6.85
C PRO A 209 -16.53 -10.06 7.34
N ALA A 210 -16.56 -10.90 8.38
CA ALA A 210 -15.38 -11.55 8.95
C ALA A 210 -14.83 -12.64 8.01
N VAL A 211 -15.70 -13.47 7.43
CA VAL A 211 -15.32 -14.46 6.41
C VAL A 211 -14.77 -13.78 5.16
N ARG A 212 -15.35 -12.64 4.76
CA ARG A 212 -14.85 -11.85 3.63
C ARG A 212 -13.50 -11.21 3.95
N ALA A 213 -13.29 -10.70 5.16
CA ALA A 213 -12.00 -10.16 5.59
C ALA A 213 -10.91 -11.25 5.65
N ALA A 214 -11.24 -12.45 6.15
CA ALA A 214 -10.35 -13.62 6.15
C ALA A 214 -9.99 -14.07 4.72
N ALA A 215 -10.96 -14.16 3.82
CA ALA A 215 -10.69 -14.47 2.41
C ALA A 215 -9.80 -13.41 1.73
N LEU A 216 -9.99 -12.13 2.07
CA LEU A 216 -9.17 -11.04 1.55
C LEU A 216 -7.75 -11.03 2.12
N LEU A 217 -7.57 -11.47 3.36
CA LEU A 217 -6.27 -11.69 3.99
C LEU A 217 -5.48 -12.80 3.30
N SER A 218 -6.12 -13.96 3.09
CA SER A 218 -5.50 -15.09 2.40
C SER A 218 -5.11 -14.74 0.95
N VAL A 219 -5.92 -13.91 0.28
CA VAL A 219 -5.64 -13.46 -1.09
C VAL A 219 -4.43 -12.52 -1.17
N GLY A 220 -4.29 -11.59 -0.23
CA GLY A 220 -3.12 -10.69 -0.17
C GLY A 220 -1.80 -11.45 0.03
N GLU A 221 -1.82 -12.49 0.87
CA GLU A 221 -0.66 -13.37 1.10
C GLU A 221 -0.33 -14.19 -0.15
N VAL A 222 -1.32 -14.79 -0.82
CA VAL A 222 -1.08 -15.55 -2.05
C VAL A 222 -0.51 -14.67 -3.16
N THR A 223 -0.94 -13.40 -3.30
CA THR A 223 -0.28 -12.48 -4.23
C THR A 223 1.15 -12.16 -3.84
N SER A 224 1.41 -12.00 -2.54
CA SER A 224 2.74 -11.68 -2.05
C SER A 224 3.70 -12.84 -2.29
N VAL A 225 3.25 -14.07 -2.02
CA VAL A 225 4.03 -15.30 -2.22
C VAL A 225 4.17 -15.62 -3.71
N ALA A 226 3.09 -15.55 -4.51
CA ALA A 226 3.17 -15.84 -5.94
C ALA A 226 4.09 -14.87 -6.68
N ALA A 227 4.09 -13.58 -6.31
CA ALA A 227 4.98 -12.60 -6.91
C ALA A 227 6.46 -12.80 -6.54
N THR A 228 6.75 -13.47 -5.41
CA THR A 228 8.13 -13.84 -5.00
C THR A 228 8.53 -15.25 -5.41
N SER A 229 7.62 -16.06 -5.96
CA SER A 229 7.86 -17.46 -6.35
C SER A 229 8.19 -17.66 -7.83
N VAL A 230 8.20 -16.57 -8.63
CA VAL A 230 8.57 -16.60 -10.06
C VAL A 230 10.08 -16.30 -10.26
N THR A 231 10.86 -16.46 -9.19
CA THR A 231 12.32 -16.44 -9.16
C THR A 231 12.81 -17.77 -8.61
#